data_AF-A0A1R1BAE6-F1
#
_entry.id   AF-A0A1R1BAE6-F1
#
_cell.length_a   1.000
_cell.length_b   1.000
_cell.length_c   1.000
_cell.angle_alpha   90.00
_cell.angle_beta   90.00
_cell.angle_gamma   90.00
#
_symmetry.space_group_name_H-M   'P 1'
#
loop_
_entity.id
_entity.type
_entity.pdbx_description
1 polymer ?
#
loop_
_entity_poly.entity_id
_entity_poly.type
_entity_poly.pdbx_seq_one_letter_code
_entity_poly.pdbx_strand_id
1 'polypeptide(L)'
;MTYIKKDICVKINSLNYWWGIYGFSGLEGWEDITIYEKAEQEYIQLGSTCICTKNYLRNGLEDLENDADEIVFVEQIKEHLLGNEIHYHYYYDRPNDEDFFELPYKNLPKNEDNIKPRSIEIWHPDEGINQETINECVKVLCSRILNIEATSIEYYETVTVEEACSSFLKEQSQWANAKEIVFTDNLIDNLMNKMSKSKDEILMVLNNSIK
;
A
#
# COMPACT_ATOMS: atom_id res chain seq x y z
N MET A 1 -4.68 27.66 -7.34
CA MET A 1 -3.29 27.18 -7.41
C MET A 1 -3.12 26.48 -8.75
N THR A 2 -2.00 26.69 -9.45
CA THR A 2 -1.74 26.00 -10.73
C THR A 2 -0.94 24.73 -10.43
N TYR A 3 -1.54 23.57 -10.70
CA TYR A 3 -0.87 22.29 -10.53
C TYR A 3 0.06 22.01 -11.72
N ILE A 4 1.15 21.28 -11.47
CA ILE A 4 1.99 20.74 -12.52
C ILE A 4 1.41 19.38 -12.93
N LYS A 5 1.07 19.21 -14.20
CA LYS A 5 0.52 17.94 -14.71
C LYS A 5 1.65 16.94 -14.95
N LYS A 6 1.50 15.71 -14.45
CA LYS A 6 2.49 14.63 -14.63
C LYS A 6 1.82 13.27 -14.74
N ASP A 7 2.42 12.40 -15.55
CA ASP A 7 2.12 10.97 -15.55
C ASP A 7 2.87 10.30 -14.40
N ILE A 8 2.12 9.57 -13.57
CA ILE A 8 2.62 8.99 -12.33
C ILE A 8 2.77 7.48 -12.49
N CYS A 9 3.88 6.96 -12.00
CA CYS A 9 4.13 5.53 -11.89
C CYS A 9 4.28 5.16 -10.42
N VAL A 10 3.62 4.08 -9.99
CA VAL A 10 3.59 3.63 -8.60
C VAL A 10 4.27 2.27 -8.51
N LYS A 11 5.30 2.16 -7.69
CA LYS A 11 5.92 0.88 -7.35
C LYS A 11 5.33 0.37 -6.04
N ILE A 12 4.89 -0.88 -6.07
CA ILE A 12 4.47 -1.64 -4.89
C ILE A 12 5.68 -2.42 -4.37
N ASN A 13 5.90 -2.42 -3.06
CA ASN A 13 7.10 -2.99 -2.48
C ASN A 13 6.92 -4.44 -2.02
N SER A 14 5.70 -4.87 -1.70
CA SER A 14 5.42 -6.23 -1.23
C SER A 14 4.83 -7.16 -2.31
N LEU A 15 5.19 -8.45 -2.23
CA LEU A 15 4.52 -9.50 -3.01
C LEU A 15 3.14 -9.84 -2.45
N ASN A 16 2.93 -9.62 -1.15
CA ASN A 16 1.69 -9.95 -0.48
C ASN A 16 0.50 -9.15 -1.03
N TYR A 17 0.73 -7.88 -1.40
CA TYR A 17 -0.26 -7.09 -2.14
C TYR A 17 -0.73 -7.82 -3.39
N TRP A 18 0.19 -8.33 -4.21
CA TRP A 18 -0.15 -9.05 -5.43
C TRP A 18 -0.87 -10.38 -5.15
N TRP A 19 -0.50 -11.08 -4.08
CA TRP A 19 -1.23 -12.29 -3.65
C TRP A 19 -2.68 -11.98 -3.30
N GLY A 20 -2.93 -10.90 -2.56
CA GLY A 20 -4.28 -10.43 -2.25
C GLY A 20 -5.03 -9.95 -3.50
N ILE A 21 -4.38 -9.20 -4.38
CA ILE A 21 -4.96 -8.75 -5.65
C ILE A 21 -5.36 -9.93 -6.53
N TYR A 22 -4.64 -11.04 -6.52
CA TYR A 22 -5.03 -12.23 -7.26
C TYR A 22 -5.89 -13.22 -6.44
N GLY A 23 -6.26 -12.87 -5.21
CA GLY A 23 -7.16 -13.65 -4.37
C GLY A 23 -6.53 -14.88 -3.72
N PHE A 24 -5.21 -15.05 -3.82
CA PHE A 24 -4.48 -16.15 -3.19
C PHE A 24 -4.48 -16.01 -1.65
N SER A 25 -4.56 -14.77 -1.17
CA SER A 25 -4.72 -14.38 0.23
C SER A 25 -5.80 -13.30 0.38
N GLY A 26 -6.07 -12.88 1.61
CA GLY A 26 -6.79 -11.63 1.85
C GLY A 26 -6.01 -10.43 1.30
N LEU A 27 -6.70 -9.31 1.08
CA LEU A 27 -6.03 -8.04 0.77
C LEU A 27 -5.16 -7.62 1.96
N GLU A 28 -4.01 -7.03 1.67
CA GLU A 28 -3.10 -6.53 2.69
C GLU A 28 -3.70 -5.36 3.45
N GLY A 29 -3.36 -5.28 4.74
CA GLY A 29 -3.77 -4.16 5.57
C GLY A 29 -2.83 -2.95 5.46
N TRP A 30 -1.60 -3.17 5.01
CA TRP A 30 -0.52 -2.19 4.98
C TRP A 30 0.34 -2.39 3.74
N GLU A 31 0.77 -1.31 3.10
CA GLU A 31 1.68 -1.39 1.94
C GLU A 31 2.55 -0.12 1.85
N ASP A 32 3.84 -0.32 1.58
CA ASP A 32 4.74 0.76 1.20
C ASP A 32 4.69 0.98 -0.31
N ILE A 33 4.48 2.23 -0.72
CA ILE A 33 4.51 2.60 -2.13
C ILE A 33 5.61 3.63 -2.40
N THR A 34 6.19 3.54 -3.59
CA THR A 34 7.08 4.57 -4.12
C THR A 34 6.48 5.20 -5.37
N ILE A 35 6.46 6.53 -5.41
CA ILE A 35 5.87 7.31 -6.49
C ILE A 35 6.98 7.88 -7.36
N TYR A 36 6.84 7.68 -8.66
CA TYR A 36 7.72 8.19 -9.69
C TYR A 36 6.94 9.08 -10.66
N GLU A 37 7.63 10.07 -11.21
CA GLU A 37 7.24 10.69 -12.47
C GLU A 37 7.75 9.83 -13.63
N LYS A 38 6.88 9.57 -14.59
CA LYS A 38 7.24 8.93 -15.86
C LYS A 38 7.76 10.01 -16.81
N ALA A 39 9.09 10.14 -16.91
CA ALA A 39 9.74 10.93 -17.95
C ALA A 39 10.07 10.03 -19.16
N GLU A 40 10.32 10.62 -20.33
CA GLU A 40 10.40 9.90 -21.62
C GLU A 40 11.28 8.62 -21.60
N GLN A 41 12.37 8.62 -20.83
CA GLN A 41 13.31 7.49 -20.76
C GLN A 41 13.72 7.13 -19.32
N GLU A 42 13.18 7.80 -18.31
CA GLU A 42 13.61 7.65 -16.91
C GLU A 42 12.41 7.76 -15.95
N TYR A 43 12.54 7.09 -14.81
CA TYR A 43 11.60 7.23 -13.69
C TYR A 43 12.25 8.11 -12.62
N ILE A 44 11.68 9.29 -12.39
CA ILE A 44 12.19 10.24 -11.39
C ILE A 44 11.40 10.02 -10.10
N GLN A 45 12.06 9.54 -9.05
CA GLN A 45 11.40 9.32 -7.76
C GLN A 45 10.92 10.65 -7.17
N LEU A 46 9.62 10.72 -6.89
CA LEU A 46 8.98 11.88 -6.28
C LEU A 46 8.86 11.72 -4.76
N GLY A 47 8.69 10.48 -4.29
CA GLY A 47 8.54 10.18 -2.87
C GLY A 47 8.15 8.75 -2.59
N SER A 48 8.05 8.42 -1.31
CA SER A 48 7.49 7.18 -0.82
C SER A 48 6.58 7.46 0.38
N THR A 49 5.63 6.58 0.61
CA THR A 49 4.72 6.65 1.76
C THR A 49 4.20 5.26 2.06
N CYS A 50 3.72 5.11 3.28
CA CYS A 50 3.02 3.93 3.74
C CYS A 50 1.51 4.18 3.67
N ILE A 51 0.75 3.19 3.20
CA ILE A 51 -0.71 3.16 3.27
C ILE A 51 -1.14 2.13 4.30
N CYS A 52 -1.97 2.54 5.26
CA CYS A 52 -2.55 1.72 6.31
C CYS A 52 -4.06 1.70 6.19
N THR A 53 -4.66 0.53 6.33
CA THR A 53 -6.11 0.35 6.38
C THR A 53 -6.60 0.29 7.81
N LYS A 54 -7.91 0.38 8.00
CA LYS A 54 -8.53 0.13 9.31
C LYS A 54 -8.17 -1.23 9.88
N ASN A 55 -8.08 -2.25 9.03
CA ASN A 55 -7.74 -3.60 9.48
C ASN A 55 -6.34 -3.66 10.07
N TYR A 56 -5.36 -3.04 9.44
CA TYR A 56 -4.00 -2.95 9.97
C TYR A 56 -3.95 -2.18 11.29
N LEU A 57 -4.59 -1.01 11.33
CA LEU A 57 -4.59 -0.17 12.54
C LEU A 57 -5.30 -0.84 13.72
N ARG A 58 -6.40 -1.56 13.48
CA ARG A 58 -7.08 -2.36 14.52
C ARG A 58 -6.16 -3.44 15.10
N ASN A 59 -5.39 -4.12 14.26
CA ASN A 59 -4.46 -5.15 14.74
C ASN A 59 -3.33 -4.53 15.56
N GLY A 60 -2.81 -3.37 15.15
CA GLY A 60 -1.79 -2.65 15.92
C GLY A 60 -2.25 -2.16 17.29
N LEU A 61 -3.55 -1.84 17.44
CA LEU A 61 -4.10 -1.42 18.74
C LEU A 61 -3.95 -2.49 19.83
N GLU A 62 -4.03 -3.78 19.49
CA GLU A 62 -3.93 -4.86 20.49
C GLU A 62 -2.60 -4.80 21.26
N ASP A 63 -1.53 -4.38 20.60
CA ASP A 63 -0.20 -4.24 21.19
C ASP A 63 0.01 -2.88 21.86
N LEU A 64 -0.63 -1.82 21.35
CA LEU A 64 -0.41 -0.42 21.78
C LEU A 64 -1.31 0.02 22.94
N GLU A 65 -2.48 -0.57 23.14
CA GLU A 65 -3.49 -0.07 24.09
C GLU A 65 -3.03 -0.03 25.55
N ASN A 66 -2.02 -0.81 25.91
CA ASN A 66 -1.49 -0.87 27.27
C ASN A 66 -0.20 -0.03 27.45
N ASP A 67 0.29 0.61 26.39
CA ASP A 67 1.46 1.48 26.47
C ASP A 67 1.05 2.91 26.86
N ALA A 68 1.55 3.37 28.01
CA ALA A 68 1.24 4.68 28.55
C ALA A 68 1.86 5.82 27.71
N ASP A 69 2.93 5.53 26.96
CA ASP A 69 3.59 6.52 26.12
C ASP A 69 2.85 6.71 24.77
N GLU A 70 1.95 5.79 24.41
CA GLU A 70 1.24 5.76 23.12
C GLU A 70 -0.21 6.26 23.20
N ILE A 71 -0.66 6.79 24.35
CA ILE A 71 -2.07 7.17 24.59
C ILE A 71 -2.61 8.08 23.48
N VAL A 72 -1.86 9.12 23.10
CA VAL A 72 -2.28 10.07 22.07
C VAL A 72 -2.39 9.40 20.69
N PHE A 73 -1.46 8.51 20.36
CA PHE A 73 -1.46 7.78 19.11
C PHE A 73 -2.64 6.79 19.05
N VAL A 74 -2.89 6.05 20.13
CA VAL A 74 -4.03 5.14 20.29
C VAL A 74 -5.36 5.89 20.14
N GLU A 75 -5.51 7.08 20.73
CA GLU A 75 -6.71 7.89 20.58
C GLU A 75 -6.95 8.31 19.12
N GLN A 76 -5.89 8.74 18.40
CA GLN A 76 -5.98 9.09 16.98
C GLN A 76 -6.41 7.89 16.13
N ILE A 77 -5.85 6.70 16.38
CA ILE A 77 -6.26 5.49 15.69
C ILE A 77 -7.74 5.19 15.96
N LYS A 78 -8.17 5.23 17.22
CA LYS A 78 -9.57 4.97 17.61
C LYS A 78 -10.54 5.95 16.94
N GLU A 79 -10.18 7.23 16.86
CA GLU A 79 -10.96 8.23 16.14
C GLU A 79 -11.06 7.90 14.65
N HIS A 80 -9.94 7.58 13.99
CA HIS A 80 -9.92 7.22 12.58
C HIS A 80 -10.75 5.97 12.28
N LEU A 81 -10.70 4.95 13.14
CA LEU A 81 -11.48 3.72 12.98
C LEU A 81 -13.00 3.96 12.98
N LEU A 82 -13.47 5.00 13.67
CA LEU A 82 -14.88 5.41 13.68
C LEU A 82 -15.28 6.26 12.45
N GLY A 83 -14.31 6.92 11.81
CA GLY A 83 -14.52 7.80 10.66
C GLY A 83 -14.53 7.07 9.32
N ASN A 84 -14.68 7.82 8.22
CA ASN A 84 -14.57 7.31 6.84
C ASN A 84 -13.70 8.22 5.96
N GLU A 85 -12.92 9.10 6.57
CA GLU A 85 -12.03 10.03 5.88
C GLU A 85 -10.59 9.50 5.90
N ILE A 86 -9.83 9.85 4.87
CA ILE A 86 -8.39 9.59 4.83
C ILE A 86 -7.70 10.51 5.84
N HIS A 87 -6.95 9.91 6.76
CA HIS A 87 -6.12 10.62 7.74
C HIS A 87 -4.63 10.56 7.33
N TYR A 88 -3.87 11.58 7.71
CA TYR A 88 -2.43 11.68 7.42
C TYR A 88 -1.69 11.77 8.74
N HIS A 89 -0.92 10.72 9.03
CA HIS A 89 -0.07 10.70 10.20
C HIS A 89 1.35 11.11 9.81
N TYR A 90 1.97 11.94 10.66
CA TYR A 90 3.25 12.58 10.39
C TYR A 90 4.25 12.21 11.49
N TYR A 91 5.32 11.53 11.10
CA TYR A 91 6.42 11.21 12.02
C TYR A 91 7.47 12.32 11.94
N TYR A 92 7.96 12.76 13.09
CA TYR A 92 8.97 13.83 13.20
C TYR A 92 10.18 13.31 13.96
N ASP A 93 11.38 13.62 13.47
CA ASP A 93 12.61 13.44 14.24
C ASP A 93 12.78 14.60 15.25
N ARG A 94 13.57 14.36 16.29
CA ARG A 94 13.97 15.38 17.26
C ARG A 94 15.23 16.10 16.75
N PRO A 95 15.43 17.40 17.08
CA PRO A 95 16.56 18.19 16.58
C PRO A 95 17.97 17.62 16.78
N ASN A 96 18.14 16.63 17.67
CA ASN A 96 19.43 16.03 18.03
C ASN A 96 19.51 14.53 17.69
N ASP A 97 18.58 14.00 16.91
CA ASP A 97 18.65 12.61 16.47
C ASP A 97 19.83 12.41 15.50
N GLU A 98 20.54 11.29 15.63
CA GLU A 98 21.74 10.98 14.83
C GLU A 98 21.42 10.92 13.33
N ASP A 99 20.24 10.40 12.99
CA ASP A 99 19.72 10.26 11.63
C ASP A 99 18.62 11.27 11.31
N PHE A 100 18.72 12.49 11.85
CA PHE A 100 17.73 13.55 11.63
C PHE A 100 17.45 13.80 10.14
N PHE A 101 16.19 13.68 9.74
CA PHE A 101 15.77 13.88 8.36
C PHE A 101 14.44 14.62 8.26
N GLU A 102 14.36 15.56 7.30
CA GLU A 102 13.13 16.26 6.94
C GLU A 102 12.76 15.95 5.49
N LEU A 103 11.50 15.61 5.26
CA LEU A 103 10.99 15.48 3.90
C LEU A 103 11.15 16.81 3.13
N PRO A 104 11.65 16.77 1.88
CA PRO A 104 12.00 17.97 1.13
C PRO A 104 10.79 18.73 0.56
N TYR A 105 9.56 18.31 0.88
CA TYR A 105 8.35 18.90 0.32
C TYR A 105 8.01 20.24 0.98
N LYS A 106 7.54 21.20 0.19
CA LYS A 106 7.29 22.57 0.66
C LYS A 106 6.05 22.70 1.52
N ASN A 107 5.01 21.94 1.22
CA ASN A 107 3.67 22.10 1.79
C ASN A 107 3.40 21.18 3.00
N LEU A 108 4.45 20.77 3.72
CA LEU A 108 4.29 19.90 4.89
C LEU A 108 4.06 20.70 6.17
N PRO A 109 3.23 20.17 7.09
CA PRO A 109 3.07 20.77 8.40
C PRO A 109 4.37 20.67 9.19
N LYS A 110 4.66 21.71 9.96
CA LYS A 110 5.77 21.72 10.90
C LYS A 110 5.27 21.50 12.31
N ASN A 111 6.04 20.81 13.13
CA ASN A 111 5.76 20.67 14.56
C ASN A 111 6.09 21.95 15.35
N GLU A 112 5.96 21.90 16.67
CA GLU A 112 6.25 23.03 17.58
C GLU A 112 7.71 23.51 17.54
N ASP A 113 8.64 22.63 17.17
CA ASP A 113 10.05 22.93 16.97
C ASP A 113 10.36 23.43 15.54
N ASN A 114 9.35 23.71 14.73
CA ASN A 114 9.47 24.18 13.34
C ASN A 114 10.17 23.17 12.40
N ILE A 115 10.12 21.88 12.74
CA ILE A 115 10.64 20.73 11.97
C ILE A 115 9.54 20.12 11.11
N LYS A 116 9.86 19.76 9.87
CA LYS A 116 8.98 18.99 8.96
C LYS A 116 9.03 17.49 9.28
N PRO A 117 8.00 16.72 8.89
CA PRO A 117 8.01 15.29 9.11
C PRO A 117 9.13 14.60 8.33
N ARG A 118 9.64 13.52 8.89
CA ARG A 118 10.61 12.61 8.26
C ARG A 118 9.93 11.60 7.33
N SER A 119 8.68 11.26 7.62
CA SER A 119 7.85 10.34 6.85
C SER A 119 6.37 10.66 7.04
N ILE A 120 5.56 10.19 6.09
CA ILE A 120 4.10 10.35 6.10
C ILE A 120 3.50 8.97 5.94
N GLU A 121 2.47 8.70 6.72
CA GLU A 121 1.64 7.51 6.62
C GLU A 121 0.20 7.94 6.33
N ILE A 122 -0.44 7.24 5.38
CA ILE A 122 -1.80 7.49 4.95
C ILE A 122 -2.69 6.44 5.58
N TRP A 123 -3.64 6.87 6.40
CA TRP A 123 -4.65 5.98 6.98
C TRP A 123 -5.91 6.05 6.12
N HIS A 124 -6.15 4.98 5.37
CA HIS A 124 -7.28 4.83 4.48
C HIS A 124 -8.45 4.13 5.20
N PRO A 125 -9.71 4.57 4.97
CA PRO A 125 -10.88 4.00 5.63
C PRO A 125 -11.26 2.58 5.17
N ASP A 126 -10.64 2.08 4.10
CA ASP A 126 -10.85 0.72 3.60
C ASP A 126 -10.34 -0.33 4.59
N GLU A 127 -10.81 -1.57 4.45
CA GLU A 127 -10.38 -2.73 5.25
C GLU A 127 -9.22 -3.51 4.61
N GLY A 128 -8.90 -3.22 3.35
CA GLY A 128 -7.83 -3.90 2.62
C GLY A 128 -7.38 -3.06 1.43
N ILE A 129 -6.11 -3.17 1.06
CA ILE A 129 -5.51 -2.34 0.02
C ILE A 129 -5.73 -3.00 -1.34
N ASN A 130 -6.43 -2.28 -2.21
CA ASN A 130 -6.55 -2.62 -3.62
C ASN A 130 -6.01 -1.48 -4.51
N GLN A 131 -6.11 -1.66 -5.84
CA GLN A 131 -5.64 -0.66 -6.79
C GLN A 131 -6.39 0.67 -6.70
N GLU A 132 -7.69 0.66 -6.38
CA GLU A 132 -8.51 1.86 -6.20
C GLU A 132 -8.05 2.64 -4.96
N THR A 133 -7.84 1.96 -3.83
CA THR A 133 -7.28 2.52 -2.59
C THR A 133 -5.94 3.24 -2.86
N ILE A 134 -5.02 2.57 -3.55
CA ILE A 134 -3.71 3.17 -3.89
C ILE A 134 -3.88 4.36 -4.83
N ASN A 135 -4.71 4.24 -5.85
CA ASN A 135 -4.94 5.33 -6.80
C ASN A 135 -5.52 6.58 -6.11
N GLU A 136 -6.42 6.41 -5.15
CA GLU A 136 -6.95 7.50 -4.34
C GLU A 136 -5.84 8.15 -3.49
N CYS A 137 -5.08 7.34 -2.75
CA CYS A 137 -3.97 7.82 -1.93
C CYS A 137 -2.93 8.61 -2.75
N VAL A 138 -2.56 8.09 -3.93
CA VAL A 138 -1.60 8.73 -4.83
C VAL A 138 -2.11 10.07 -5.35
N LYS A 139 -3.38 10.16 -5.78
CA LYS A 139 -3.99 11.43 -6.23
C LYS A 139 -3.93 12.49 -5.13
N VAL A 140 -4.24 12.12 -3.89
CA VAL A 140 -4.23 13.07 -2.80
C VAL A 140 -2.80 13.46 -2.41
N LEU A 141 -1.87 12.51 -2.36
CA LEU A 141 -0.47 12.79 -2.06
C LEU A 141 0.16 13.72 -3.11
N CYS A 142 -0.04 13.43 -4.41
CA CYS A 142 0.42 14.28 -5.51
C CYS A 142 -0.14 15.70 -5.39
N SER A 143 -1.45 15.85 -5.20
CA SER A 143 -2.09 17.17 -5.18
C SER A 143 -1.77 17.97 -3.91
N ARG A 144 -1.87 17.36 -2.71
CA ARG A 144 -1.68 18.06 -1.43
C ARG A 144 -0.21 18.32 -1.12
N ILE A 145 0.65 17.32 -1.31
CA ILE A 145 2.04 17.38 -0.83
C ILE A 145 2.99 17.82 -1.95
N LEU A 146 2.81 17.28 -3.15
CA LEU A 146 3.74 17.51 -4.27
C LEU A 146 3.32 18.65 -5.21
N ASN A 147 2.11 19.19 -5.06
CA ASN A 147 1.52 20.17 -5.97
C ASN A 147 1.48 19.69 -7.44
N ILE A 148 1.16 18.40 -7.62
CA ILE A 148 1.08 17.71 -8.91
C ILE A 148 -0.37 17.27 -9.17
N GLU A 149 -0.84 17.48 -10.40
CA GLU A 149 -2.05 16.85 -10.93
C GLU A 149 -1.63 15.57 -11.68
N ALA A 150 -1.97 14.41 -11.11
CA ALA A 150 -1.70 13.12 -11.75
C ALA A 150 -2.62 12.92 -12.96
N THR A 151 -2.08 12.97 -14.17
CA THR A 151 -2.85 12.78 -15.43
C THR A 151 -3.14 11.31 -15.71
N SER A 152 -2.23 10.44 -15.30
CA SER A 152 -2.36 8.99 -15.32
C SER A 152 -1.67 8.39 -14.10
N ILE A 153 -2.11 7.19 -13.70
CA ILE A 153 -1.47 6.39 -12.66
C ILE A 153 -1.25 5.00 -13.25
N GLU A 154 0.01 4.67 -13.49
CA GLU A 154 0.47 3.36 -13.93
C GLU A 154 1.22 2.66 -12.78
N TYR A 155 1.35 1.35 -12.86
CA TYR A 155 2.05 0.55 -11.86
C TYR A 155 3.39 0.08 -12.44
N TYR A 156 4.47 0.38 -11.72
CA TYR A 156 5.83 0.00 -12.07
C TYR A 156 6.02 -1.49 -11.80
N GLU A 157 6.57 -2.24 -12.76
CA GLU A 157 6.91 -3.66 -12.62
C GLU A 157 5.77 -4.49 -11.99
N THR A 158 4.57 -4.44 -12.58
CA THR A 158 3.43 -5.25 -12.11
C THR A 158 3.77 -6.73 -12.14
N VAL A 159 3.53 -7.41 -11.02
CA VAL A 159 3.69 -8.86 -10.92
C VAL A 159 2.54 -9.55 -11.63
N THR A 160 2.84 -10.50 -12.51
CA THR A 160 1.81 -11.31 -13.20
C THR A 160 1.12 -12.28 -12.24
N VAL A 161 -0.05 -12.80 -12.62
CA VAL A 161 -0.74 -13.81 -11.80
C VAL A 161 0.08 -15.09 -11.66
N GLU A 162 0.83 -15.46 -12.71
CA GLU A 162 1.72 -16.61 -12.71
C GLU A 162 2.88 -16.43 -11.73
N GLU A 163 3.54 -15.27 -11.73
CA GLU A 163 4.62 -14.94 -10.79
C GLU A 163 4.11 -14.82 -9.35
N ALA A 164 2.94 -14.19 -9.15
CA ALA A 164 2.30 -14.09 -7.85
C ALA A 164 1.92 -15.47 -7.30
N CYS A 165 1.37 -16.35 -8.14
CA CYS A 165 1.06 -17.72 -7.75
C CYS A 165 2.34 -18.49 -7.39
N SER A 166 3.35 -18.46 -8.25
CA SER A 166 4.62 -19.16 -8.01
C SER A 166 5.29 -18.71 -6.70
N SER A 167 5.33 -17.40 -6.45
CA SER A 167 5.90 -16.85 -5.20
C SER A 167 5.08 -17.22 -3.96
N PHE A 168 3.75 -17.14 -4.04
CA PHE A 168 2.86 -17.56 -2.96
C PHE A 168 3.04 -19.04 -2.59
N LEU A 169 3.18 -19.90 -3.59
CA LEU A 169 3.40 -21.34 -3.38
C LEU A 169 4.77 -21.64 -2.78
N LYS A 170 5.82 -20.95 -3.28
CA LYS A 170 7.15 -21.03 -2.69
C LYS A 170 7.12 -20.63 -1.22
N GLU A 171 6.38 -19.59 -0.87
CA GLU A 171 6.19 -19.19 0.52
C GLU A 171 5.49 -20.30 1.32
N GLN A 172 4.33 -20.79 0.88
CA GLN A 172 3.62 -21.89 1.56
C GLN A 172 4.49 -23.14 1.79
N SER A 173 5.33 -23.49 0.82
CA SER A 173 6.18 -24.69 0.89
C SER A 173 7.22 -24.64 2.02
N GLN A 174 7.58 -23.44 2.50
CA GLN A 174 8.49 -23.25 3.62
C GLN A 174 7.84 -23.59 4.98
N TRP A 175 6.51 -23.73 5.02
CA TRP A 175 5.76 -24.08 6.21
C TRP A 175 5.62 -25.60 6.26
N ALA A 176 6.00 -26.22 7.38
CA ALA A 176 6.38 -27.63 7.52
C ALA A 176 5.36 -28.72 7.10
N ASN A 177 4.18 -28.36 6.61
CA ASN A 177 3.13 -29.27 6.14
C ASN A 177 2.58 -28.80 4.78
N ALA A 178 3.41 -28.81 3.73
CA ALA A 178 2.94 -28.54 2.37
C ALA A 178 1.88 -29.57 1.96
N LYS A 179 0.60 -29.15 1.96
CA LYS A 179 -0.53 -29.95 1.51
C LYS A 179 -0.70 -29.82 0.00
N GLU A 180 -1.39 -30.78 -0.61
CA GLU A 180 -1.88 -30.64 -1.98
C GLU A 180 -2.65 -29.32 -2.12
N ILE A 181 -2.26 -28.51 -3.09
CA ILE A 181 -2.83 -27.19 -3.31
C ILE A 181 -4.19 -27.37 -3.99
N VAL A 182 -5.24 -27.01 -3.27
CA VAL A 182 -6.61 -26.98 -3.81
C VAL A 182 -7.05 -25.53 -3.88
N PHE A 183 -7.28 -25.04 -5.09
CA PHE A 183 -7.84 -23.70 -5.31
C PHE A 183 -9.32 -23.71 -4.97
N THR A 184 -9.74 -22.78 -4.12
CA THR A 184 -11.15 -22.66 -3.72
C THR A 184 -12.00 -22.11 -4.86
N ASP A 185 -13.29 -22.47 -4.92
CA ASP A 185 -14.21 -21.89 -5.91
C ASP A 185 -14.29 -20.36 -5.77
N ASN A 186 -14.21 -19.81 -4.55
CA ASN A 186 -14.17 -18.37 -4.32
C ASN A 186 -12.96 -17.69 -4.99
N LEU A 187 -11.76 -18.27 -4.87
CA LEU A 187 -10.57 -17.77 -5.59
C LEU A 187 -10.79 -17.82 -7.10
N ILE A 188 -11.32 -18.93 -7.61
CA ILE A 188 -11.59 -19.10 -9.04
C ILE A 188 -12.58 -18.04 -9.54
N ASP A 189 -13.70 -17.86 -8.85
CA ASP A 189 -14.73 -16.87 -9.19
C ASP A 189 -14.17 -15.43 -9.14
N ASN A 190 -13.36 -15.12 -8.13
CA ASN A 190 -12.69 -13.83 -8.02
C ASN A 190 -11.74 -13.57 -9.20
N LEU A 191 -10.94 -14.57 -9.58
CA LEU A 191 -10.02 -14.47 -10.72
C LEU A 191 -10.75 -14.39 -12.06
N MET A 192 -11.85 -15.13 -12.23
CA MET A 192 -12.71 -15.04 -13.42
C MET A 192 -13.21 -13.61 -13.62
N ASN A 193 -13.72 -12.98 -12.55
CA ASN A 193 -14.20 -11.61 -12.58
C ASN A 193 -13.06 -10.62 -12.85
N LYS A 194 -11.91 -10.75 -12.17
CA LYS A 194 -10.78 -9.83 -12.34
C LYS A 194 -10.11 -9.92 -13.71
N MET A 195 -9.95 -11.13 -14.24
CA MET A 195 -9.24 -11.35 -15.49
C MET A 195 -10.17 -11.38 -16.71
N SER A 196 -11.48 -11.35 -16.50
CA SER A 196 -12.49 -11.55 -17.56
C SER A 196 -12.24 -12.83 -18.37
N LYS A 197 -11.90 -13.93 -17.68
CA LYS A 197 -11.57 -15.25 -18.25
C LYS A 197 -12.55 -16.32 -17.78
N SER A 198 -12.70 -17.39 -18.55
CA SER A 198 -13.49 -18.56 -18.17
C SER A 198 -12.84 -19.37 -17.05
N LYS A 199 -13.63 -20.21 -16.36
CA LYS A 199 -13.14 -21.12 -15.31
C LYS A 199 -12.00 -22.01 -15.81
N ASP A 200 -12.11 -22.54 -17.03
CA ASP A 200 -11.10 -23.42 -17.62
C ASP A 200 -9.78 -22.68 -17.89
N GLU A 201 -9.86 -21.43 -18.35
CA GLU A 201 -8.67 -20.59 -18.56
C GLU A 201 -7.99 -20.23 -17.23
N ILE A 202 -8.77 -19.90 -16.18
CA ILE A 202 -8.23 -19.66 -14.84
C ILE A 202 -7.56 -20.92 -14.29
N LEU A 203 -8.21 -22.07 -14.37
CA LEU A 203 -7.62 -23.34 -13.94
C LEU A 203 -6.34 -23.68 -14.71
N MET A 204 -6.27 -23.38 -16.01
CA MET A 204 -5.06 -23.59 -16.79
C MET A 204 -3.90 -22.71 -16.31
N VAL A 205 -4.15 -21.42 -16.02
CA VAL A 205 -3.15 -20.49 -15.47
C VAL A 205 -2.64 -21.00 -14.12
N LEU A 206 -3.55 -21.34 -13.21
CA LEU A 206 -3.22 -21.84 -11.88
C LEU A 206 -2.43 -23.16 -11.94
N ASN A 207 -2.86 -24.10 -12.79
CA ASN A 207 -2.20 -25.40 -12.95
C ASN A 207 -0.84 -25.31 -13.68
N ASN A 208 -0.60 -24.28 -14.48
CA ASN A 208 0.72 -24.03 -15.06
C ASN A 208 1.67 -23.35 -14.08
N SER A 209 1.13 -22.64 -13.08
CA SER A 209 1.93 -21.92 -12.08
C SER A 209 2.46 -22.81 -10.95
N ILE A 210 1.92 -24.02 -10.81
CA ILE A 210 2.33 -25.05 -9.83
C ILE A 210 3.37 -26.04 -10.38
N LYS A 211 3.71 -25.97 -11.68
CA LYS A 211 4.67 -26.88 -12.35
C LYS A 211 6.06 -26.30 -12.39
#